data_AF-A0A955XLI4-F1
#
_entry.id   AF-A0A955XLI4-F1
#
_cell.length_a   1.000
_cell.length_b   1.000
_cell.length_c   1.000
_cell.angle_alpha   90.00
_cell.angle_beta   90.00
_cell.angle_gamma   90.00
#
_symmetry.space_group_name_H-M   'P 1'
#
loop_
_entity.id
_entity.type
_entity.pdbx_description
1 polymer ?
#
loop_
_entity_poly.entity_id
_entity_poly.type
_entity_poly.pdbx_seq_one_letter_code
_entity_poly.pdbx_strand_id
1 'polypeptide(L)'
;MAREPEAGPRRRTKVARAIALVAVIGVGVPAGVVATRTPSLARSWDEDVRILSGVVPEDDGRIRLTQVRDWRYTTDSVVSKDYFSETYDPDDVLGLWMYEQELGMGGRIAHTFLVFEFPESYGRGRWLGLSVETRREVGETYSIVRGMMRGFELTHMWATEADLVRRRVEYLDYPLTRYRVTVAPEHVARLFRRFTEETASLAERPRWYNTLTTNCTSSLVAYVNDVQPGAIPRHYSRVFTGRADTHLAALGYLDLDSAQPVTRDWLAGNALR
;
A
#
# COMPACT_ATOMS: atom_id res chain seq x y z
N MET A 1 -48.32 -43.64 -4.57
CA MET A 1 -47.88 -42.23 -4.57
C MET A 1 -48.04 -41.69 -3.16
N ALA A 2 -46.96 -41.68 -2.36
CA ALA A 2 -46.99 -41.10 -1.02
C ALA A 2 -46.86 -39.58 -1.11
N ARG A 3 -47.81 -38.84 -0.52
CA ARG A 3 -47.75 -37.37 -0.42
C ARG A 3 -46.71 -36.98 0.62
N GLU A 4 -45.75 -36.14 0.25
CA GLU A 4 -44.86 -35.50 1.20
C GLU A 4 -45.67 -34.64 2.20
N PRO A 5 -45.35 -34.66 3.50
CA PRO A 5 -46.04 -33.84 4.48
C PRO A 5 -45.66 -32.37 4.32
N GLU A 6 -46.62 -31.52 3.96
CA GLU A 6 -46.47 -30.06 3.98
C GLU A 6 -46.12 -29.59 5.40
N ALA A 7 -44.97 -28.92 5.54
CA ALA A 7 -44.54 -28.36 6.81
C ALA A 7 -45.46 -27.20 7.24
N GLY A 8 -46.21 -27.39 8.33
CA GLY A 8 -47.15 -26.40 8.86
C GLY A 8 -46.53 -25.04 9.24
N PRO A 9 -47.34 -23.95 9.29
CA PRO A 9 -46.87 -22.56 9.43
C PRO A 9 -46.04 -22.27 10.68
N ARG A 10 -46.24 -23.03 11.78
CA ARG A 10 -45.41 -22.97 13.00
C ARG A 10 -43.99 -23.50 12.83
N ARG A 11 -43.77 -24.45 11.91
CA ARG A 11 -42.44 -25.02 11.63
C ARG A 11 -41.63 -24.07 10.75
N ARG A 12 -42.27 -23.44 9.77
CA ARG A 12 -41.68 -22.40 8.90
C ARG A 12 -41.21 -21.17 9.69
N THR A 13 -41.97 -20.71 10.68
CA THR A 13 -41.61 -19.57 11.55
C THR A 13 -40.46 -19.86 12.52
N LYS A 14 -40.34 -21.09 13.03
CA LYS A 14 -39.18 -21.52 13.84
C LYS A 14 -37.88 -21.57 13.01
N VAL A 15 -37.96 -22.09 11.78
CA VAL A 15 -36.80 -22.14 10.86
C VAL A 15 -36.36 -20.73 10.47
N ALA A 16 -37.29 -19.83 10.14
CA ALA A 16 -36.96 -18.43 9.85
C ALA A 16 -36.28 -17.70 11.03
N ARG A 17 -36.75 -17.94 12.27
CA ARG A 17 -36.11 -17.39 13.48
C ARG A 17 -34.72 -17.96 13.73
N ALA A 18 -34.51 -19.25 13.47
CA ALA A 18 -33.20 -19.87 13.58
C ALA A 18 -32.21 -19.32 12.53
N ILE A 19 -32.66 -19.13 11.28
CA ILE A 19 -31.87 -18.50 10.21
C ILE A 19 -31.52 -17.05 10.57
N ALA A 20 -32.49 -16.28 11.06
CA ALA A 20 -32.25 -14.90 11.50
C ALA A 20 -31.27 -14.83 12.67
N LEU A 21 -31.38 -15.74 13.65
CA LEU A 21 -30.45 -15.82 14.77
C LEU A 21 -29.03 -16.20 14.31
N VAL A 22 -28.91 -17.17 13.40
CA VAL A 22 -27.63 -17.55 12.79
C VAL A 22 -27.03 -16.41 11.97
N ALA A 23 -27.84 -15.63 11.24
CA ALA A 23 -27.37 -14.46 10.52
C ALA A 23 -26.94 -13.32 11.48
N VAL A 24 -27.69 -13.07 12.56
CA VAL A 24 -27.33 -12.07 13.58
C VAL A 24 -26.06 -12.48 14.34
N ILE A 25 -25.88 -13.75 14.68
CA ILE A 25 -24.66 -14.23 15.35
C ILE A 25 -23.50 -14.29 14.35
N GLY A 26 -23.72 -14.80 13.14
CA GLY A 26 -22.69 -15.00 12.12
C GLY A 26 -22.20 -13.71 11.46
N VAL A 27 -23.02 -12.65 11.43
CA VAL A 27 -22.67 -11.35 10.83
C VAL A 27 -22.64 -10.24 11.86
N GLY A 28 -23.64 -10.17 12.75
CA GLY A 28 -23.79 -9.09 13.71
C GLY A 28 -22.73 -9.07 14.82
N VAL A 29 -22.33 -10.23 15.34
CA VAL A 29 -21.27 -10.30 16.37
C VAL A 29 -19.89 -9.93 15.80
N PRO A 30 -19.44 -10.49 14.66
CA PRO A 30 -18.20 -10.04 14.02
C PRO A 30 -18.23 -8.56 13.63
N ALA A 31 -19.33 -8.06 13.08
CA ALA A 31 -19.47 -6.64 12.73
C ALA A 31 -19.40 -5.74 13.97
N GLY A 32 -20.02 -6.15 15.09
CA GLY A 32 -19.93 -5.45 16.37
C GLY A 32 -18.49 -5.40 16.91
N VAL A 33 -17.77 -6.51 16.87
CA VAL A 33 -16.35 -6.57 17.29
C VAL A 33 -15.46 -5.70 16.39
N VAL A 34 -15.69 -5.69 15.08
CA VAL A 34 -14.96 -4.83 14.14
C VAL A 34 -15.28 -3.34 14.37
N ALA A 35 -16.51 -3.02 14.76
CA ALA A 35 -16.96 -1.66 15.01
C ALA A 35 -16.33 -1.04 16.29
N THR A 36 -16.05 -1.85 17.32
CA THR A 36 -15.49 -1.39 18.60
C THR A 36 -13.97 -1.28 18.62
N ARG A 37 -13.27 -1.79 17.60
CA ARG A 37 -11.81 -1.68 17.51
C ARG A 37 -11.36 -0.26 17.21
N THR A 38 -10.42 0.24 18.01
CA THR A 38 -9.74 1.52 17.79
C THR A 38 -8.29 1.31 17.32
N PRO A 39 -7.81 2.10 16.35
CA PRO A 39 -6.40 2.14 16.02
C PRO A 39 -5.59 2.65 17.22
N SER A 40 -4.33 2.23 17.36
CA SER A 40 -3.46 2.63 18.47
C SER A 40 -2.02 2.41 18.10
N LEU A 41 -1.19 3.42 18.34
CA LEU A 41 0.26 3.39 18.12
C LEU A 41 1.01 2.45 19.07
N ALA A 42 0.37 2.01 20.17
CA ALA A 42 1.02 1.33 21.30
C ALA A 42 0.91 -0.21 21.27
N ARG A 43 0.67 -0.81 20.11
CA ARG A 43 0.65 -2.28 19.94
C ARG A 43 2.04 -2.86 19.82
N SER A 44 2.13 -4.18 19.94
CA SER A 44 3.35 -4.94 19.64
C SER A 44 3.47 -5.15 18.14
N TRP A 45 4.19 -4.27 17.47
CA TRP A 45 4.31 -4.25 16.00
C TRP A 45 5.38 -5.21 15.48
N ASP A 46 5.08 -5.84 14.35
CA ASP A 46 6.01 -6.63 13.56
C ASP A 46 7.22 -5.80 13.13
N GLU A 47 8.38 -6.44 13.03
CA GLU A 47 9.67 -5.74 13.05
C GLU A 47 9.85 -4.78 11.88
N ASP A 48 9.43 -5.20 10.69
CA ASP A 48 9.58 -4.47 9.43
C ASP A 48 8.70 -3.21 9.35
N VAL A 49 7.67 -3.10 10.19
CA VAL A 49 6.69 -1.99 10.25
C VAL A 49 6.55 -1.38 11.65
N ARG A 50 7.48 -1.72 12.56
CA ARG A 50 7.46 -1.26 13.95
C ARG A 50 7.78 0.23 14.07
N ILE A 51 8.82 0.66 13.37
CA ILE A 51 9.31 2.04 13.35
C ILE A 51 8.53 2.82 12.29
N LEU A 52 7.89 3.91 12.71
CA LEU A 52 7.19 4.81 11.81
C LEU A 52 8.17 5.82 11.21
N SER A 53 7.97 6.14 9.93
CA SER A 53 8.63 7.29 9.31
C SER A 53 8.10 8.58 9.91
N GLY A 54 9.01 9.49 10.26
CA GLY A 54 8.66 10.82 10.75
C GLY A 54 8.85 11.88 9.67
N VAL A 55 8.07 12.95 9.76
CA VAL A 55 8.09 14.08 8.82
C VAL A 55 8.18 15.37 9.62
N VAL A 56 9.13 16.22 9.28
CA VAL A 56 9.32 17.55 9.86
C VAL A 56 9.34 18.56 8.71
N PRO A 57 8.30 19.39 8.56
CA PRO A 57 8.32 20.51 7.62
C PRO A 57 9.38 21.54 8.04
N GLU A 58 10.14 22.06 7.08
CA GLU A 58 11.10 23.14 7.26
C GLU A 58 10.47 24.49 6.83
N ASP A 59 10.96 25.60 7.37
CA ASP A 59 10.40 26.95 7.12
C ASP A 59 10.51 27.40 5.65
N ASP A 60 11.47 26.85 4.90
CA ASP A 60 11.70 27.15 3.49
C ASP A 60 10.90 26.26 2.53
N GLY A 61 9.97 25.45 3.05
CA GLY A 61 9.12 24.56 2.26
C GLY A 61 9.75 23.21 1.93
N ARG A 62 10.98 22.95 2.37
CA ARG A 62 11.58 21.61 2.34
C ARG A 62 10.98 20.72 3.43
N ILE A 63 11.19 19.42 3.29
CA ILE A 63 10.60 18.41 4.16
C ILE A 63 11.70 17.46 4.61
N ARG A 64 11.96 17.44 5.92
CA ARG A 64 12.86 16.48 6.53
C ARG A 64 12.12 15.19 6.85
N LEU A 65 12.52 14.12 6.17
CA LEU A 65 12.10 12.77 6.50
C LEU A 65 13.06 12.17 7.53
N THR A 66 12.50 11.49 8.51
CA THR A 66 13.25 10.74 9.53
C THR A 66 12.80 9.29 9.50
N GLN A 67 13.69 8.38 9.90
CA GLN A 67 13.44 6.94 9.82
C GLN A 67 13.12 6.48 8.39
N VAL A 68 13.84 7.02 7.40
CA VAL A 68 13.86 6.45 6.05
C VAL A 68 14.63 5.14 6.11
N ARG A 69 13.97 4.04 5.74
CA ARG A 69 14.51 2.68 5.87
C ARG A 69 15.54 2.38 4.78
N ASP A 70 16.65 1.76 5.15
CA ASP A 70 17.68 1.26 4.22
C ASP A 70 18.12 -0.15 4.62
N TRP A 71 17.15 -1.06 4.69
CA TRP A 71 17.42 -2.46 5.04
C TRP A 71 18.03 -3.20 3.85
N ARG A 72 18.96 -4.10 4.17
CA ARG A 72 19.62 -4.96 3.18
C ARG A 72 19.18 -6.40 3.34
N TYR A 73 19.06 -7.08 2.21
CA TYR A 73 18.53 -8.44 2.13
C TYR A 73 19.49 -9.36 1.39
N THR A 74 19.40 -10.64 1.73
CA THR A 74 19.73 -11.76 0.85
C THR A 74 18.45 -12.56 0.64
N THR A 75 18.52 -13.63 -0.15
CA THR A 75 17.41 -14.57 -0.32
C THR A 75 16.88 -15.10 1.00
N ASP A 76 17.75 -15.34 1.98
CA ASP A 76 17.39 -16.09 3.19
C ASP A 76 17.44 -15.26 4.48
N SER A 77 17.92 -14.01 4.41
CA SER A 77 18.14 -13.20 5.61
C SER A 77 18.10 -11.70 5.38
N VAL A 78 17.77 -10.98 6.45
CA VAL A 78 17.96 -9.52 6.57
C VAL A 78 19.38 -9.27 7.06
N VAL A 79 20.20 -8.64 6.22
CA VAL A 79 21.63 -8.40 6.44
C VAL A 79 21.88 -7.19 7.34
N SER A 80 21.16 -6.10 7.11
CA SER A 80 21.23 -4.91 7.95
C SER A 80 19.87 -4.22 8.05
N LYS A 81 19.68 -3.49 9.15
CA LYS A 81 18.42 -2.83 9.52
C LYS A 81 18.63 -1.35 9.76
N ASP A 82 19.16 -0.67 8.75
CA ASP A 82 19.59 0.72 8.86
C ASP A 82 18.43 1.69 8.60
N TYR A 83 18.56 2.89 9.18
CA TYR A 83 17.65 4.01 8.95
C TYR A 83 18.45 5.30 8.82
N PHE A 84 17.93 6.26 8.06
CA PHE A 84 18.52 7.59 7.97
C PHE A 84 17.47 8.69 7.99
N SER A 85 17.96 9.93 8.06
CA SER A 85 17.16 11.13 7.84
C SER A 85 17.75 11.91 6.68
N GLU A 86 16.90 12.54 5.90
CA GLU A 86 17.27 13.38 4.76
C GLU A 86 16.24 14.49 4.56
N THR A 87 16.67 15.63 4.06
CA THR A 87 15.81 16.78 3.77
C THR A 87 15.60 16.93 2.28
N TYR A 88 14.35 16.90 1.85
CA TYR A 88 13.97 16.94 0.44
C TYR A 88 13.29 18.25 0.12
N ASP A 89 13.71 18.88 -0.98
CA ASP A 89 12.89 19.86 -1.67
C ASP A 89 11.94 19.13 -2.62
N PRO A 90 10.61 19.17 -2.43
CA PRO A 90 9.69 18.50 -3.34
C PRO A 90 9.77 18.99 -4.79
N ASP A 91 10.30 20.19 -5.03
CA ASP A 91 10.47 20.74 -6.37
C ASP A 91 11.74 20.21 -7.07
N ASP A 92 12.62 19.49 -6.36
CA ASP A 92 13.78 18.79 -6.93
C ASP A 92 13.42 17.45 -7.59
N VAL A 93 12.17 16.97 -7.50
CA VAL A 93 11.80 15.66 -8.05
C VAL A 93 11.94 15.65 -9.58
N LEU A 94 12.85 14.81 -10.07
CA LEU A 94 13.14 14.61 -11.51
C LEU A 94 12.19 13.61 -12.17
N GLY A 95 11.58 12.74 -11.37
CA GLY A 95 10.75 11.66 -11.89
C GLY A 95 10.03 10.87 -10.82
N LEU A 96 9.04 10.12 -11.27
CA LEU A 96 8.27 9.20 -10.44
C LEU A 96 8.18 7.85 -11.15
N TRP A 97 8.46 6.80 -10.41
CA TRP A 97 8.30 5.42 -10.85
C TRP A 97 7.22 4.75 -10.03
N MET A 98 6.41 3.93 -10.69
CA MET A 98 5.45 3.05 -10.06
C MET A 98 5.96 1.62 -10.19
N TYR A 99 5.95 0.90 -9.07
CA TYR A 99 6.27 -0.51 -9.01
C TYR A 99 5.00 -1.30 -8.68
N GLU A 100 4.80 -2.41 -9.38
CA GLU A 100 3.70 -3.34 -9.17
C GLU A 100 4.25 -4.72 -8.81
N GLN A 101 3.96 -5.16 -7.59
CA GLN A 101 4.27 -6.48 -7.06
C GLN A 101 3.05 -7.38 -7.20
N GLU A 102 3.11 -8.43 -7.99
CA GLU A 102 1.97 -9.33 -8.14
C GLU A 102 1.82 -10.22 -6.90
N LEU A 103 0.68 -10.10 -6.19
CA LEU A 103 0.44 -10.85 -4.95
C LEU A 103 -0.37 -12.14 -5.15
N GLY A 104 -1.00 -12.33 -6.31
CA GLY A 104 -1.71 -13.56 -6.65
C GLY A 104 -2.97 -13.39 -7.51
N MET A 105 -3.80 -14.44 -7.55
CA MET A 105 -5.00 -14.57 -8.40
C MET A 105 -4.76 -14.37 -9.91
N GLY A 106 -3.57 -14.77 -10.40
CA GLY A 106 -3.18 -14.62 -11.80
C GLY A 106 -3.00 -13.16 -12.20
N GLY A 107 -2.27 -12.39 -11.38
CA GLY A 107 -1.98 -10.97 -11.63
C GLY A 107 -3.16 -10.02 -11.43
N ARG A 108 -4.26 -10.46 -10.79
CA ARG A 108 -5.45 -9.59 -10.58
C ARG A 108 -5.30 -8.64 -9.40
N ILE A 109 -4.40 -8.96 -8.46
CA ILE A 109 -4.09 -8.13 -7.31
C ILE A 109 -2.59 -7.89 -7.28
N ALA A 110 -2.23 -6.62 -7.28
CA ALA A 110 -0.87 -6.16 -7.12
C ALA A 110 -0.76 -5.25 -5.87
N HIS A 111 0.34 -5.37 -5.15
CA HIS A 111 0.76 -4.31 -4.24
C HIS A 111 1.56 -3.29 -5.02
N THR A 112 1.22 -2.01 -4.88
CA THR A 112 1.91 -0.95 -5.59
C THR A 112 2.72 -0.10 -4.63
N PHE A 113 3.81 0.45 -5.12
CA PHE A 113 4.59 1.47 -4.40
C PHE A 113 5.22 2.44 -5.38
N LEU A 114 5.65 3.58 -4.87
CA LEU A 114 6.21 4.66 -5.66
C LEU A 114 7.69 4.85 -5.33
N VAL A 115 8.47 5.29 -6.30
CA VAL A 115 9.86 5.73 -6.10
C VAL A 115 10.03 7.10 -6.75
N PHE A 116 10.33 8.09 -5.92
CA PHE A 116 10.67 9.45 -6.34
C PHE A 116 12.16 9.48 -6.70
N GLU A 117 12.46 10.01 -7.88
CA GLU A 117 13.82 10.23 -8.36
C GLU A 117 14.24 11.67 -8.07
N PHE A 118 15.28 11.85 -7.27
CA PHE A 118 15.92 13.14 -6.99
C PHE A 118 17.26 13.27 -7.74
N PRO A 119 17.89 14.45 -7.75
CA PRO A 119 19.21 14.65 -8.31
C PRO A 119 20.30 13.85 -7.60
N GLU A 120 21.42 13.61 -8.29
CA GLU A 120 22.57 12.86 -7.76
C GLU A 120 23.16 13.46 -6.47
N SER A 121 22.98 14.77 -6.24
CA SER A 121 23.38 15.47 -5.02
C SER A 121 22.75 14.89 -3.74
N TYR A 122 21.62 14.19 -3.85
CA TYR A 122 20.97 13.51 -2.72
C TYR A 122 21.65 12.19 -2.33
N GLY A 123 22.64 11.72 -3.09
CA GLY A 123 23.41 10.52 -2.78
C GLY A 123 22.51 9.30 -2.54
N ARG A 124 22.59 8.69 -1.35
CA ARG A 124 21.74 7.55 -0.97
C ARG A 124 20.24 7.86 -0.93
N GLY A 125 19.88 9.14 -0.76
CA GLY A 125 18.49 9.60 -0.70
C GLY A 125 17.88 9.83 -2.09
N ARG A 126 18.66 9.65 -3.15
CA ARG A 126 18.26 9.91 -4.54
C ARG A 126 17.00 9.16 -4.96
N TRP A 127 16.89 7.89 -4.58
CA TRP A 127 15.79 7.01 -4.96
C TRP A 127 14.95 6.70 -3.74
N LEU A 128 14.02 7.61 -3.48
CA LEU A 128 13.19 7.58 -2.29
C LEU A 128 11.88 6.87 -2.60
N GLY A 129 11.76 5.67 -2.06
CA GLY A 129 10.57 4.85 -2.13
C GLY A 129 9.54 5.21 -1.07
N LEU A 130 8.26 5.12 -1.44
CA LEU A 130 7.12 5.18 -0.55
C LEU A 130 6.22 3.97 -0.79
N SER A 131 5.92 3.23 0.27
CA SER A 131 4.89 2.21 0.25
C SER A 131 3.83 2.44 1.32
N VAL A 132 2.57 2.30 0.92
CA VAL A 132 1.39 2.34 1.80
C VAL A 132 1.14 0.93 2.30
N GLU A 133 1.56 0.65 3.53
CA GLU A 133 1.69 -0.70 4.07
C GLU A 133 0.68 -0.97 5.19
N THR A 134 0.36 -2.25 5.39
CA THR A 134 -0.30 -2.69 6.62
C THR A 134 0.70 -2.68 7.77
N ARG A 135 0.38 -1.96 8.85
CA ARG A 135 1.06 -2.06 10.12
C ARG A 135 0.53 -3.27 10.88
N ARG A 136 1.31 -4.35 10.87
CA ARG A 136 0.96 -5.67 11.43
C ARG A 136 1.46 -5.79 12.86
N GLU A 137 0.68 -6.44 13.72
CA GLU A 137 1.12 -6.89 15.04
C GLU A 137 2.00 -8.15 14.93
N VAL A 138 2.85 -8.39 15.94
CA VAL A 138 3.70 -9.58 16.00
C VAL A 138 2.85 -10.85 15.89
N GLY A 139 3.21 -11.74 14.97
CA GLY A 139 2.51 -12.99 14.70
C GLY A 139 1.36 -12.87 13.70
N GLU A 140 1.09 -11.68 13.14
CA GLU A 140 0.10 -11.51 12.09
C GLU A 140 0.69 -11.72 10.69
N THR A 141 0.01 -12.52 9.88
CA THR A 141 0.26 -12.61 8.43
C THR A 141 -0.77 -11.78 7.67
N TYR A 142 -0.32 -11.08 6.61
CA TYR A 142 -1.21 -10.31 5.75
C TYR A 142 -2.30 -11.19 5.13
N SER A 143 -3.52 -10.65 5.05
CA SER A 143 -4.65 -11.25 4.35
C SER A 143 -5.55 -10.16 3.80
N ILE A 144 -5.95 -10.28 2.53
CA ILE A 144 -6.87 -9.35 1.87
C ILE A 144 -8.19 -9.24 2.64
N VAL A 145 -8.75 -10.38 3.06
CA VAL A 145 -10.04 -10.42 3.79
C VAL A 145 -9.91 -9.75 5.15
N ARG A 146 -8.79 -9.98 5.85
CA ARG A 146 -8.50 -9.32 7.14
C ARG A 146 -8.29 -7.81 6.95
N GLY A 147 -7.61 -7.40 5.88
CA GLY A 147 -7.41 -6.00 5.52
C GLY A 147 -8.70 -5.25 5.17
N MET A 148 -9.75 -5.93 4.70
CA MET A 148 -11.06 -5.32 4.52
C MET A 148 -11.85 -5.11 5.83
N MET A 149 -11.52 -5.87 6.89
CA MET A 149 -12.29 -5.91 8.14
C MET A 149 -11.58 -5.24 9.33
N ARG A 150 -10.88 -4.12 9.08
CA ARG A 150 -10.09 -3.40 10.12
C ARG A 150 -9.16 -4.34 10.89
N GLY A 151 -8.51 -5.24 10.16
CA GLY A 151 -7.62 -6.23 10.72
C GLY A 151 -6.16 -5.79 10.76
N PHE A 152 -5.82 -4.64 10.18
CA PHE A 152 -4.49 -4.03 10.18
C PHE A 152 -4.61 -2.52 10.26
N GLU A 153 -3.64 -1.87 10.89
CA GLU A 153 -3.49 -0.42 10.81
C GLU A 153 -2.73 -0.01 9.56
N LEU A 154 -2.85 1.26 9.18
CA LEU A 154 -2.16 1.84 8.04
C LEU A 154 -0.83 2.46 8.49
N THR A 155 0.25 2.23 7.74
CA THR A 155 1.50 2.97 7.88
C THR A 155 2.06 3.35 6.51
N HIS A 156 2.73 4.50 6.45
CA HIS A 156 3.58 4.84 5.32
C HIS A 156 5.01 4.43 5.64
N MET A 157 5.61 3.68 4.73
CA MET A 157 7.01 3.28 4.79
C MET A 157 7.78 4.08 3.75
N TRP A 158 8.62 4.99 4.23
CA TRP A 158 9.63 5.64 3.40
C TRP A 158 10.93 4.83 3.48
N ALA A 159 11.50 4.47 2.33
CA ALA A 159 12.67 3.60 2.25
C ALA A 159 13.48 3.86 0.97
N THR A 160 14.70 3.37 0.87
CA THR A 160 15.45 3.37 -0.40
C THR A 160 14.76 2.46 -1.44
N GLU A 161 14.91 2.75 -2.74
CA GLU A 161 14.49 1.83 -3.80
C GLU A 161 15.09 0.44 -3.59
N ALA A 162 16.38 0.39 -3.25
CA ALA A 162 17.09 -0.85 -2.99
C ALA A 162 16.44 -1.71 -1.91
N ASP A 163 16.04 -1.11 -0.79
CA ASP A 163 15.31 -1.80 0.29
C ASP A 163 13.97 -2.35 -0.23
N LEU A 164 13.11 -1.49 -0.79
CA LEU A 164 11.76 -1.89 -1.20
C LEU A 164 11.77 -2.98 -2.27
N VAL A 165 12.66 -2.86 -3.25
CA VAL A 165 12.76 -3.79 -4.38
C VAL A 165 13.39 -5.11 -3.93
N ARG A 166 14.54 -5.10 -3.25
CA ARG A 166 15.20 -6.34 -2.84
C ARG A 166 14.40 -7.12 -1.82
N ARG A 167 13.70 -6.44 -0.91
CA ARG A 167 12.76 -7.13 -0.01
C ARG A 167 11.76 -7.97 -0.80
N ARG A 168 11.22 -7.43 -1.89
CA ARG A 168 10.16 -8.09 -2.67
C ARG A 168 10.73 -9.18 -3.58
N VAL A 169 11.82 -8.89 -4.27
CA VAL A 169 12.37 -9.76 -5.32
C VAL A 169 13.36 -10.78 -4.77
N GLU A 170 14.29 -10.37 -3.91
CA GLU A 170 15.30 -11.28 -3.36
C GLU A 170 14.74 -12.04 -2.15
N TYR A 171 14.24 -11.34 -1.14
CA TYR A 171 13.86 -11.95 0.15
C TYR A 171 12.48 -12.63 0.13
N LEU A 172 11.48 -12.02 -0.50
CA LEU A 172 10.11 -12.55 -0.53
C LEU A 172 9.74 -13.31 -1.81
N ASP A 173 10.61 -13.29 -2.83
CA ASP A 173 10.45 -13.98 -4.11
C ASP A 173 9.16 -13.63 -4.89
N TYR A 174 8.82 -12.34 -4.93
CA TYR A 174 7.71 -11.85 -5.74
C TYR A 174 8.19 -11.27 -7.07
N PRO A 175 7.46 -11.52 -8.17
CA PRO A 175 7.67 -10.79 -9.40
C PRO A 175 7.30 -9.32 -9.20
N LEU A 176 8.09 -8.46 -9.82
CA LEU A 176 7.95 -7.02 -9.73
C LEU A 176 8.10 -6.42 -11.11
N THR A 177 7.24 -5.47 -11.47
CA THR A 177 7.38 -4.68 -12.70
C THR A 177 7.39 -3.21 -12.35
N ARG A 178 8.29 -2.44 -12.96
CA ARG A 178 8.34 -0.98 -12.80
C ARG A 178 7.95 -0.26 -14.06
N TYR A 179 7.37 0.92 -13.89
CA TYR A 179 6.85 1.77 -14.93
C TYR A 179 7.18 3.24 -14.62
N ARG A 180 7.53 4.01 -15.65
CA ARG A 180 7.65 5.46 -15.54
C ARG A 180 6.25 6.07 -15.47
N VAL A 181 6.05 6.95 -14.50
CA VAL A 181 4.83 7.75 -14.38
C VAL A 181 4.97 9.00 -15.25
N THR A 182 3.97 9.25 -16.09
CA THR A 182 3.93 10.33 -17.07
C THR A 182 3.08 11.46 -16.54
N VAL A 183 3.65 12.26 -15.64
CA VAL A 183 2.96 13.36 -14.98
C VAL A 183 3.91 14.56 -14.90
N ALA A 184 3.36 15.79 -15.02
CA ALA A 184 4.14 17.02 -14.92
C ALA A 184 4.87 17.15 -13.56
N PRO A 185 6.11 17.67 -13.50
CA PRO A 185 6.89 17.75 -12.26
C PRO A 185 6.15 18.42 -11.10
N GLU A 186 5.39 19.48 -11.37
CA GLU A 186 4.65 20.23 -10.36
C GLU A 186 3.56 19.38 -9.69
N HIS A 187 3.00 18.40 -10.41
CA HIS A 187 2.01 17.48 -9.87
C HIS A 187 2.68 16.39 -9.02
N VAL A 188 3.89 15.96 -9.40
CA VAL A 188 4.70 15.01 -8.63
C VAL A 188 5.14 15.65 -7.31
N ALA A 189 5.59 16.90 -7.32
CA ALA A 189 5.92 17.68 -6.12
C ALA A 189 4.71 17.80 -5.18
N ARG A 190 3.52 18.11 -5.71
CA ARG A 190 2.28 18.12 -4.91
C ARG A 190 1.95 16.76 -4.33
N LEU A 191 2.08 15.69 -5.12
CA LEU A 191 1.86 14.32 -4.66
C LEU A 191 2.80 13.96 -3.51
N PHE A 192 4.09 14.29 -3.63
CA PHE A 192 5.07 14.10 -2.57
C PHE A 192 4.64 14.79 -1.27
N ARG A 193 4.28 16.08 -1.35
CA ARG A 193 3.79 16.86 -0.19
C ARG A 193 2.58 16.18 0.46
N ARG A 194 1.57 15.75 -0.33
CA ARG A 194 0.38 15.06 0.20
C ARG A 194 0.71 13.76 0.92
N PHE A 195 1.62 12.95 0.38
CA PHE A 195 2.04 11.73 1.06
C PHE A 195 2.77 12.01 2.37
N THR A 196 3.62 13.04 2.41
CA THR A 196 4.32 13.45 3.65
C THR A 196 3.37 14.01 4.71
N GLU A 197 2.36 14.81 4.30
CA GLU A 197 1.27 15.26 5.19
C GLU A 197 0.52 14.07 5.79
N GLU A 198 0.19 13.07 4.96
CA GLU A 198 -0.47 11.86 5.42
C GLU A 198 0.42 11.04 6.36
N THR A 199 1.71 10.91 6.05
CA THR A 199 2.69 10.24 6.93
C THR A 199 2.76 10.93 8.30
N ALA A 200 2.86 12.25 8.34
CA ALA A 200 2.88 13.02 9.58
C ALA A 200 1.60 12.78 10.41
N SER A 201 0.44 12.84 9.74
CA SER A 201 -0.86 12.59 10.37
C SER A 201 -0.97 11.17 10.95
N LEU A 202 -0.47 10.15 10.25
CA LEU A 202 -0.48 8.75 10.72
C LEU A 202 0.40 8.52 11.95
N ALA A 203 1.48 9.30 12.10
CA ALA A 203 2.37 9.20 13.26
C ALA A 203 1.70 9.69 14.56
N GLU A 204 0.68 10.56 14.46
CA GLU A 204 -0.08 11.08 15.60
C GLU A 204 -1.44 10.40 15.76
N ARG A 205 -2.10 10.11 14.63
CA ARG A 205 -3.48 9.64 14.56
C ARG A 205 -3.52 8.35 13.74
N PRO A 206 -3.37 7.19 14.39
CA PRO A 206 -3.41 5.91 13.69
C PRO A 206 -4.77 5.71 13.02
N ARG A 207 -4.76 5.10 11.83
CA ARG A 207 -5.96 4.80 11.04
C ARG A 207 -5.97 3.34 10.64
N TRP A 208 -7.16 2.79 10.44
CA TRP A 208 -7.32 1.45 9.91
C TRP A 208 -6.92 1.40 8.44
N TYR A 209 -6.18 0.35 8.07
CA TYR A 209 -5.98 -0.01 6.67
C TYR A 209 -7.25 -0.67 6.12
N ASN A 210 -7.52 -0.40 4.86
CA ASN A 210 -8.55 -1.02 4.05
C ASN A 210 -7.98 -1.38 2.68
N THR A 211 -7.97 -2.68 2.37
CA THR A 211 -7.41 -3.19 1.11
C THR A 211 -8.06 -2.59 -0.14
N LEU A 212 -9.32 -2.14 -0.08
CA LEU A 212 -10.05 -1.58 -1.23
C LEU A 212 -9.92 -0.07 -1.36
N THR A 213 -9.68 0.65 -0.27
CA THR A 213 -9.80 2.12 -0.24
C THR A 213 -8.59 2.86 0.28
N THR A 214 -7.63 2.19 0.94
CA THR A 214 -6.42 2.80 1.48
C THR A 214 -5.22 1.90 1.22
N ASN A 215 -4.91 1.71 -0.05
CA ASN A 215 -3.68 1.10 -0.56
C ASN A 215 -2.93 2.14 -1.42
N CYS A 216 -1.72 1.85 -1.89
CA CYS A 216 -0.95 2.84 -2.64
C CYS A 216 -1.64 3.26 -3.96
N THR A 217 -2.28 2.34 -4.69
CA THR A 217 -3.04 2.67 -5.92
C THR A 217 -4.22 3.59 -5.64
N SER A 218 -5.07 3.27 -4.66
CA SER A 218 -6.24 4.06 -4.31
C SER A 218 -5.87 5.42 -3.71
N SER A 219 -4.77 5.49 -2.94
CA SER A 219 -4.24 6.74 -2.39
C SER A 219 -3.65 7.61 -3.50
N LEU A 220 -2.84 7.05 -4.41
CA LEU A 220 -2.35 7.73 -5.61
C LEU A 220 -3.50 8.31 -6.43
N VAL A 221 -4.52 7.50 -6.71
CA VAL A 221 -5.71 7.93 -7.47
C VAL A 221 -6.50 9.01 -6.73
N ALA A 222 -6.61 8.93 -5.40
CA ALA A 222 -7.23 9.97 -4.60
C ALA A 222 -6.44 11.28 -4.70
N TYR A 223 -5.12 11.24 -4.54
CA TYR A 223 -4.27 12.43 -4.58
C TYR A 223 -4.19 13.08 -5.95
N VAL A 224 -4.14 12.28 -7.02
CA VAL A 224 -4.24 12.81 -8.38
C VAL A 224 -5.58 13.52 -8.58
N ASN A 225 -6.69 12.96 -8.07
CA ASN A 225 -8.00 13.59 -8.15
C ASN A 225 -8.17 14.81 -7.22
N ASP A 226 -7.48 14.87 -6.08
CA ASP A 226 -7.42 16.08 -5.23
C ASP A 226 -6.72 17.22 -5.97
N VAL A 227 -5.65 16.90 -6.70
CA VAL A 227 -4.87 17.87 -7.48
C VAL A 227 -5.61 18.31 -8.74
N GLN A 228 -6.24 17.37 -9.44
CA GLN A 228 -7.02 17.62 -10.65
C GLN A 228 -8.34 16.84 -10.56
N PRO A 229 -9.42 17.48 -10.10
CA PRO A 229 -10.72 16.83 -9.93
C PRO A 229 -11.18 16.10 -11.20
N GLY A 230 -11.39 14.79 -11.09
CA GLY A 230 -11.87 13.94 -12.18
C GLY A 230 -10.79 13.43 -13.13
N ALA A 231 -9.51 13.71 -12.87
CA ALA A 231 -8.37 13.19 -13.63
C ALA A 231 -8.39 11.67 -13.81
N ILE A 232 -8.69 10.93 -12.74
CA ILE A 232 -8.81 9.47 -12.78
C ILE A 232 -10.23 9.08 -12.37
N PRO A 233 -11.11 8.66 -13.31
CA PRO A 233 -12.47 8.26 -12.99
C PRO A 233 -12.52 7.03 -12.09
N ARG A 234 -13.69 6.75 -11.49
CA ARG A 234 -13.88 5.51 -10.72
C ARG A 234 -13.80 4.33 -11.68
N HIS A 235 -12.91 3.39 -11.39
CA HIS A 235 -12.66 2.23 -12.22
C HIS A 235 -12.37 1.00 -11.36
N TYR A 236 -12.70 -0.20 -11.86
CA TYR A 236 -12.55 -1.45 -11.11
C TYR A 236 -11.09 -1.77 -10.76
N SER A 237 -10.13 -1.20 -11.48
CA SER A 237 -8.69 -1.35 -11.22
C SER A 237 -8.25 -0.78 -9.87
N ARG A 238 -9.09 0.04 -9.20
CA ARG A 238 -8.84 0.46 -7.80
C ARG A 238 -8.94 -0.69 -6.80
N VAL A 239 -9.74 -1.71 -7.15
CA VAL A 239 -9.96 -2.93 -6.36
C VAL A 239 -9.12 -4.08 -6.91
N PHE A 240 -9.11 -4.26 -8.23
CA PHE A 240 -8.25 -5.19 -8.93
C PHE A 240 -6.97 -4.48 -9.36
N THR A 241 -6.11 -4.23 -8.37
CA THR A 241 -4.92 -3.38 -8.52
C THR A 241 -3.92 -3.88 -9.55
N GLY A 242 -3.94 -5.16 -9.93
CA GLY A 242 -3.12 -5.67 -11.05
C GLY A 242 -3.67 -5.31 -12.45
N ARG A 243 -4.62 -4.37 -12.52
CA ARG A 243 -5.05 -3.69 -13.75
C ARG A 243 -4.87 -2.16 -13.63
N ALA A 244 -4.14 -1.70 -12.61
CA ALA A 244 -3.90 -0.28 -12.41
C ALA A 244 -3.00 0.27 -13.52
N ASP A 245 -1.93 -0.45 -13.87
CA ASP A 245 -1.05 -0.22 -15.01
C ASP A 245 -1.79 0.17 -16.31
N THR A 246 -2.60 -0.73 -16.85
CA THR A 246 -3.33 -0.61 -18.11
C THR A 246 -4.36 0.52 -18.06
N HIS A 247 -5.00 0.72 -16.91
CA HIS A 247 -5.95 1.82 -16.74
C HIS A 247 -5.25 3.19 -16.70
N LEU A 248 -4.17 3.32 -15.93
CA LEU A 248 -3.40 4.56 -15.84
C LEU A 248 -2.73 4.90 -17.17
N ALA A 249 -2.25 3.89 -17.90
CA ALA A 249 -1.71 4.05 -19.25
C ALA A 249 -2.77 4.54 -20.24
N ALA A 250 -3.99 3.97 -20.21
CA ALA A 250 -5.09 4.42 -21.06
C ALA A 250 -5.51 5.88 -20.78
N LEU A 251 -5.24 6.38 -19.57
CA LEU A 251 -5.44 7.77 -19.19
C LEU A 251 -4.23 8.68 -19.48
N GLY A 252 -3.12 8.11 -19.96
CA GLY A 252 -1.88 8.84 -20.27
C GLY A 252 -0.97 9.12 -19.07
N TYR A 253 -1.23 8.51 -17.90
CA TYR A 253 -0.45 8.73 -16.67
C TYR A 253 0.69 7.72 -16.48
N LEU A 254 0.77 6.68 -17.31
CA LEU A 254 1.77 5.64 -17.20
C LEU A 254 2.33 5.29 -18.58
N ASP A 255 3.65 5.19 -18.67
CA ASP A 255 4.34 4.75 -19.89
C ASP A 255 4.51 3.22 -19.87
N LEU A 256 3.71 2.50 -20.68
CA LEU A 256 3.82 1.04 -20.78
C LEU A 256 5.07 0.59 -21.54
N ASP A 257 5.64 1.43 -22.40
CA ASP A 257 6.86 1.08 -23.14
C ASP A 257 8.08 1.10 -22.20
N SER A 258 7.97 1.81 -21.07
CA SER A 258 8.97 1.78 -19.99
C SER A 258 8.89 0.56 -19.07
N ALA A 259 7.93 -0.35 -19.28
CA ALA A 259 7.70 -1.51 -18.43
C ALA A 259 8.96 -2.38 -18.34
N GLN A 260 9.50 -2.52 -17.14
CA GLN A 260 10.68 -3.33 -16.86
C GLN A 260 10.38 -4.34 -15.75
N PRO A 261 10.31 -5.64 -16.07
CA PRO A 261 10.31 -6.69 -15.06
C PRO A 261 11.63 -6.66 -14.27
N VAL A 262 11.53 -6.71 -12.96
CA VAL A 262 12.66 -6.75 -12.01
C VAL A 262 12.63 -8.11 -11.32
N THR A 263 13.54 -8.99 -11.74
CA THR A 263 13.71 -10.36 -11.22
C THR A 263 15.05 -10.49 -10.49
N ARG A 264 15.27 -11.60 -9.79
CA ARG A 264 16.58 -11.91 -9.18
C ARG A 264 17.70 -11.92 -10.23
N ASP A 265 17.45 -12.51 -11.40
CA ASP A 265 18.41 -12.53 -12.51
C ASP A 265 18.69 -11.12 -13.04
N TRP A 266 17.66 -10.27 -13.12
CA TRP A 266 17.83 -8.88 -13.51
C TRP A 266 18.71 -8.14 -12.49
N LEU A 267 18.46 -8.31 -11.19
CA LEU A 267 19.24 -7.70 -10.10
C LEU A 267 20.69 -8.21 -10.02
N ALA A 268 20.96 -9.44 -10.46
CA ALA A 268 22.31 -9.98 -10.49
C ALA A 268 23.21 -9.30 -11.55
N GLY A 269 22.61 -8.87 -12.66
CA GLY A 269 23.32 -8.21 -13.77
C GLY A 269 23.16 -6.69 -13.82
N ASN A 270 22.25 -6.11 -13.03
CA ASN A 270 21.92 -4.69 -13.06
C ASN A 270 21.91 -4.12 -11.65
N ALA A 271 22.50 -2.94 -11.49
CA ALA A 271 22.31 -2.17 -10.28
C ALA A 271 20.90 -1.55 -10.29
N LEU A 272 20.21 -1.62 -9.14
CA LEU A 272 19.17 -0.64 -8.85
C LEU A 272 19.82 0.74 -8.83
N ARG A 273 19.10 1.73 -9.35
CA ARG A 273 19.74 3.02 -9.64
C ARG A 273 19.97 3.81 -8.36
#